data_AF-A0A3C2CKH6-F1
#
_entry.id   AF-A0A3C2CKH6-F1
#
_cell.length_a   1.000
_cell.length_b   1.000
_cell.length_c   1.000
_cell.angle_alpha   90.00
_cell.angle_beta   90.00
_cell.angle_gamma   90.00
#
_symmetry.space_group_name_H-M   'P 1'
#
loop_
_entity.id
_entity.type
_entity.pdbx_description
1 polymer ?
#
loop_
_entity_poly.entity_id
_entity_poly.type
_entity_poly.pdbx_seq_one_letter_code
_entity_poly.pdbx_strand_id
1 'polypeptide(L)'
;MKKILLLFIFTFLVAACKVESSVLVNVDDDGTGRVEVSVELDDAASRLIGNLEKQLRTEDLVSSGWKVSLLENLKEESKTVVSATKYFTSADSLVNVLEEIAGPSVFSEVSLLSEKSFAKKKWTIEGK
;
A
#
# COMPACT_ATOMS: atom_id res chain seq x y z
N MET A 1 -23.11 -25.85 25.97
CA MET A 1 -23.40 -25.61 24.54
C MET A 1 -23.02 -24.19 24.07
N LYS A 2 -23.53 -23.12 24.70
CA LYS A 2 -23.24 -21.72 24.29
C LYS A 2 -21.74 -21.34 24.30
N LYS A 3 -20.97 -21.83 25.28
CA LYS A 3 -19.50 -21.62 25.36
C LYS A 3 -18.71 -22.35 24.28
N ILE A 4 -19.16 -23.53 23.87
CA ILE A 4 -18.55 -24.33 22.80
C ILE A 4 -18.83 -23.69 21.45
N LEU A 5 -20.06 -23.19 21.25
CA LEU A 5 -20.43 -22.41 20.06
C LEU A 5 -19.60 -21.13 19.94
N LEU A 6 -19.41 -20.39 21.04
CA LEU A 6 -18.56 -19.19 21.06
C LEU A 6 -17.09 -19.51 20.74
N LEU A 7 -16.56 -20.62 21.26
CA LEU A 7 -15.20 -21.05 20.96
C LEU A 7 -15.03 -21.42 19.48
N PHE A 8 -16.00 -22.15 18.90
CA PHE A 8 -15.97 -22.54 17.49
C PHE A 8 -16.06 -21.33 16.55
N ILE A 9 -16.94 -20.37 16.87
CA ILE A 9 -17.04 -19.10 16.15
C ILE A 9 -15.71 -18.35 16.23
N PHE A 10 -15.12 -18.26 17.43
CA PHE A 10 -13.83 -17.60 17.62
C PHE A 10 -12.72 -18.26 16.80
N THR A 11 -12.60 -19.59 16.82
CA THR A 11 -11.61 -20.32 15.99
C THR A 11 -11.82 -20.09 14.49
N PHE A 12 -13.07 -20.03 14.03
CA PHE A 12 -13.38 -19.77 12.62
C PHE A 12 -13.04 -18.34 12.19
N LEU A 13 -13.21 -17.35 13.09
CA LEU A 13 -12.80 -15.97 12.83
C LEU A 13 -11.28 -15.81 12.72
N VAL A 14 -10.49 -16.59 13.46
CA VAL A 14 -9.01 -16.51 13.41
C VAL A 14 -8.44 -17.22 12.18
N ALA A 15 -9.20 -18.11 11.53
CA ALA A 15 -8.79 -18.82 10.32
C ALA A 15 -9.14 -18.09 9.01
N ALA A 16 -9.62 -16.84 9.09
CA ALA A 16 -9.95 -16.06 7.90
C ALA A 16 -8.68 -15.66 7.12
N CYS A 17 -8.79 -15.61 5.80
CA CYS A 17 -7.74 -15.11 4.92
C CYS A 17 -7.41 -13.65 5.22
N LYS A 18 -6.12 -13.33 5.35
CA LYS A 18 -5.63 -11.98 5.60
C LYS A 18 -5.16 -11.34 4.29
N VAL A 19 -5.69 -10.15 4.01
CA VAL A 19 -5.20 -9.23 2.98
C VAL A 19 -4.90 -7.90 3.64
N GLU A 20 -3.71 -7.37 3.43
CA GLU A 20 -3.26 -6.10 4.01
C GLU A 20 -2.78 -5.15 2.90
N SER A 21 -3.35 -3.94 2.86
CA SER A 21 -2.98 -2.91 1.90
C SER A 21 -2.29 -1.76 2.62
N SER A 22 -1.16 -1.31 2.09
CA SER A 22 -0.40 -0.18 2.64
C SER A 22 -0.01 0.80 1.55
N VAL A 23 0.09 2.07 1.95
CA VAL A 23 0.63 3.15 1.11
C VAL A 23 1.83 3.73 1.86
N LEU A 24 2.99 3.71 1.22
CA LEU A 24 4.23 4.22 1.75
C LEU A 24 4.69 5.41 0.89
N VAL A 25 4.90 6.55 1.53
CA VAL A 25 5.46 7.74 0.89
C VAL A 25 6.89 7.92 1.36
N ASN A 26 7.85 7.74 0.44
CA ASN A 26 9.27 8.03 0.69
C ASN A 26 9.60 9.38 0.08
N VAL A 27 10.11 10.29 0.91
CA VAL A 27 10.50 11.65 0.51
C VAL A 27 12.02 11.76 0.58
N ASP A 28 12.64 12.10 -0.54
CA ASP A 28 14.07 12.33 -0.66
C ASP A 28 14.48 13.70 -0.10
N ASP A 29 15.79 13.91 0.05
CA ASP A 29 16.32 15.13 0.69
C ASP A 29 15.95 16.41 -0.05
N ASP A 30 15.67 16.37 -1.35
CA ASP A 30 15.28 17.52 -2.16
C ASP A 30 13.76 17.76 -2.21
N GLY A 31 12.97 16.90 -1.57
CA GLY A 31 11.50 16.97 -1.57
C GLY A 31 10.85 16.25 -2.75
N THR A 32 11.64 15.57 -3.59
CA THR A 32 11.14 14.56 -4.52
C THR A 32 10.93 13.22 -3.80
N GLY A 33 10.47 12.20 -4.51
CA GLY A 33 10.39 10.87 -3.92
C GLY A 33 9.51 9.90 -4.68
N ARG A 34 8.99 8.90 -3.96
CA ARG A 34 8.09 7.89 -4.53
C ARG A 34 6.98 7.50 -3.57
N VAL A 35 5.83 7.16 -4.15
CA VAL A 35 4.72 6.49 -3.48
C VAL A 35 4.73 5.02 -3.88
N GLU A 36 4.61 4.14 -2.90
CA GLU A 36 4.48 2.70 -3.08
C GLU A 36 3.16 2.23 -2.48
N VAL A 37 2.34 1.57 -3.28
CA VAL A 37 1.13 0.87 -2.84
C VAL A 37 1.44 -0.61 -2.85
N SER A 38 1.27 -1.27 -1.70
CA SER A 38 1.54 -2.69 -1.55
C SER A 38 0.33 -3.42 -0.99
N VAL A 39 -0.03 -4.53 -1.63
CA VAL A 39 -1.07 -5.45 -1.19
C VAL A 39 -0.41 -6.79 -0.87
N GLU A 40 -0.42 -7.15 0.41
CA GLU A 40 0.08 -8.42 0.92
C GLU A 40 -1.09 -9.38 1.13
N LEU A 41 -0.96 -10.58 0.56
CA LEU A 41 -1.90 -11.68 0.72
C LEU A 41 -1.20 -12.83 1.43
N ASP A 42 -1.85 -13.39 2.46
CA ASP A 42 -1.41 -14.67 2.99
C ASP A 42 -1.66 -15.82 1.99
N ASP A 43 -1.10 -16.98 2.29
CA ASP A 43 -1.20 -18.17 1.45
C ASP A 43 -2.65 -18.62 1.21
N ALA A 44 -3.53 -18.48 2.21
CA ALA A 44 -4.94 -18.84 2.07
C ALA A 44 -5.68 -17.89 1.11
N ALA A 45 -5.45 -16.58 1.25
CA ALA A 45 -5.99 -15.54 0.37
C ALA A 45 -5.50 -15.72 -1.07
N SER A 46 -4.19 -15.94 -1.24
CA SER A 46 -3.57 -16.12 -2.55
C SER A 46 -4.13 -17.35 -3.27
N ARG A 47 -4.29 -18.48 -2.56
CA ARG A 47 -4.90 -19.71 -3.13
C ARG A 47 -6.36 -19.54 -3.52
N LEU A 48 -7.15 -18.78 -2.75
CA LEU A 48 -8.55 -18.52 -3.08
C LEU A 48 -8.70 -17.71 -4.36
N ILE A 49 -7.83 -16.71 -4.56
CA ILE A 49 -7.81 -15.94 -5.80
C ILE A 49 -7.25 -16.79 -6.95
N GLY A 50 -6.22 -17.59 -6.68
CA GLY A 50 -5.58 -18.46 -7.67
C GLY A 50 -4.59 -17.68 -8.53
N ASN A 51 -4.71 -17.77 -9.85
CA ASN A 51 -3.73 -17.14 -10.76
C ASN A 51 -3.90 -15.60 -10.76
N LEU A 52 -3.20 -14.94 -9.84
CA LEU A 52 -3.28 -13.51 -9.61
C LEU A 52 -2.74 -12.71 -10.81
N GLU A 53 -1.66 -13.16 -11.43
CA GLU A 53 -1.06 -12.53 -12.61
C GLU A 53 -2.05 -12.44 -13.79
N LYS A 54 -2.86 -13.49 -14.01
CA LYS A 54 -3.88 -13.49 -15.08
C LYS A 54 -5.14 -12.68 -14.75
N GLN A 55 -5.38 -12.39 -13.47
CA GLN A 55 -6.61 -11.72 -13.01
C GLN A 55 -6.41 -10.23 -12.75
N LEU A 56 -5.19 -9.83 -12.37
CA LEU A 56 -4.84 -8.44 -12.16
C LEU A 56 -4.81 -7.68 -13.49
N ARG A 57 -5.65 -6.67 -13.58
CA ARG A 57 -5.65 -5.70 -14.67
C ARG A 57 -4.84 -4.50 -14.20
N THR A 58 -3.70 -4.28 -14.85
CA THR A 58 -2.70 -3.27 -14.42
C THR A 58 -2.35 -2.30 -15.54
N GLU A 59 -3.04 -2.41 -16.67
CA GLU A 59 -2.71 -1.68 -17.90
C GLU A 59 -2.93 -0.18 -17.71
N ASP A 60 -3.96 0.20 -16.96
CA ASP A 60 -4.29 1.58 -16.61
C ASP A 60 -3.24 2.19 -15.66
N LEU A 61 -2.83 1.44 -14.63
CA LEU A 61 -1.73 1.83 -13.73
C LEU A 61 -0.45 2.09 -14.53
N VAL A 62 -0.05 1.13 -15.38
CA VAL A 62 1.16 1.26 -16.21
C VAL A 62 1.04 2.45 -17.18
N SER A 63 -0.11 2.63 -17.83
CA SER A 63 -0.35 3.76 -18.73
C SER A 63 -0.29 5.12 -18.02
N SER A 64 -0.62 5.13 -16.73
CA SER A 64 -0.56 6.32 -15.87
C SER A 64 0.82 6.53 -15.26
N GLY A 65 1.80 5.68 -15.58
CA GLY A 65 3.20 5.82 -15.13
C GLY A 65 3.54 5.10 -13.83
N TRP A 66 2.66 4.20 -13.35
CA TRP A 66 3.00 3.29 -12.26
C TRP A 66 3.87 2.13 -12.76
N LYS A 67 4.84 1.74 -11.95
CA LYS A 67 5.58 0.49 -12.12
C LYS A 67 4.98 -0.57 -11.23
N VAL A 68 4.40 -1.61 -11.82
CA VAL A 68 3.79 -2.73 -11.07
C VAL A 68 4.76 -3.91 -10.99
N SER A 69 4.80 -4.57 -9.83
CA SER A 69 5.60 -5.77 -9.58
C SER A 69 4.76 -6.79 -8.81
N LEU A 70 4.91 -8.06 -9.19
CA LEU A 70 4.38 -9.19 -8.43
C LEU A 70 5.57 -9.95 -7.84
N LEU A 71 5.58 -10.08 -6.52
CA LEU A 71 6.63 -10.77 -5.78
C LEU A 71 6.01 -11.88 -4.93
N GLU A 72 6.50 -13.09 -5.09
CA GLU A 72 6.29 -14.15 -4.11
C GLU A 72 7.39 -14.02 -3.05
N ASN A 73 7.03 -13.71 -1.81
CA ASN A 73 8.00 -13.55 -0.75
C ASN A 73 8.46 -14.94 -0.28
N LEU A 74 9.74 -15.25 -0.44
CA LEU A 74 10.33 -16.57 -0.17
C LEU A 74 10.68 -16.84 1.30
N LYS A 75 10.37 -15.91 2.22
CA LYS A 75 10.60 -16.10 3.67
C LYS A 75 9.42 -16.82 4.33
N GLU A 76 9.70 -17.39 5.51
CA GLU A 76 8.96 -18.41 6.31
C GLU A 76 7.43 -18.32 6.41
N GLU A 77 6.81 -17.23 5.97
CA GLU A 77 5.37 -17.09 5.76
C GLU A 77 5.16 -16.68 4.29
N SER A 78 4.80 -17.63 3.43
CA SER A 78 4.63 -17.44 1.98
C SER A 78 3.55 -16.39 1.69
N LYS A 79 3.94 -15.12 1.66
CA LYS A 79 3.07 -14.00 1.33
C LYS A 79 3.23 -13.63 -0.15
N THR A 80 2.11 -13.51 -0.84
CA THR A 80 2.09 -12.92 -2.19
C THR A 80 1.98 -11.41 -2.04
N VAL A 81 2.88 -10.66 -2.69
CA VAL A 81 2.90 -9.20 -2.62
C VAL A 81 2.75 -8.63 -4.02
N VAL A 82 1.72 -7.80 -4.20
CA VAL A 82 1.56 -6.94 -5.38
C VAL A 82 1.97 -5.54 -4.97
N SER A 83 2.93 -4.95 -5.68
CA SER A 83 3.33 -3.57 -5.44
C SER A 83 3.22 -2.72 -6.70
N ALA A 84 2.83 -1.46 -6.52
CA ALA A 84 2.82 -0.44 -7.54
C ALA A 84 3.59 0.79 -7.03
N THR A 85 4.53 1.30 -7.81
CA THR A 85 5.35 2.46 -7.43
C THR A 85 5.26 3.58 -8.46
N LYS A 86 5.15 4.83 -7.99
CA LYS A 86 5.19 6.02 -8.85
C LYS A 86 6.01 7.14 -8.20
N TYR A 87 6.80 7.84 -9.01
CA TYR A 87 7.63 8.94 -8.56
C TYR A 87 6.85 10.25 -8.54
N PHE A 88 7.20 11.14 -7.60
CA PHE A 88 6.73 12.52 -7.54
C PHE A 88 7.94 13.46 -7.43
N THR A 89 7.80 14.68 -7.92
CA THR A 89 8.90 15.66 -7.99
C THR A 89 8.65 16.94 -7.17
N SER A 90 7.49 17.02 -6.53
CA SER A 90 7.02 18.17 -5.74
C SER A 90 5.84 17.76 -4.85
N ALA A 91 5.51 18.60 -3.86
CA ALA A 91 4.33 18.41 -3.01
C ALA A 91 3.03 18.32 -3.82
N ASP A 92 2.81 19.23 -4.78
CA ASP A 92 1.62 19.20 -5.63
C ASP A 92 1.53 17.89 -6.45
N SER A 93 2.66 17.42 -6.97
CA SER A 93 2.68 16.13 -7.67
C SER A 93 2.46 14.93 -6.73
N LEU A 94 2.85 15.01 -5.45
CA LEU A 94 2.52 13.99 -4.46
C LEU A 94 1.00 13.91 -4.26
N VAL A 95 0.32 15.05 -4.15
CA VAL A 95 -1.15 15.10 -4.05
C VAL A 95 -1.80 14.41 -5.24
N ASN A 96 -1.36 14.74 -6.46
CA ASN A 96 -1.89 14.10 -7.67
C ASN A 96 -1.71 12.57 -7.65
N VAL A 97 -0.54 12.08 -7.20
CA VAL A 97 -0.30 10.63 -7.07
C VAL A 97 -1.20 10.00 -5.99
N LEU A 98 -1.46 10.69 -4.88
CA LEU A 98 -2.37 10.20 -3.83
C LEU A 98 -3.84 10.19 -4.30
N GLU A 99 -4.26 11.16 -5.10
CA GLU A 99 -5.59 11.20 -5.72
C GLU A 99 -5.80 10.07 -6.74
N GLU A 100 -4.75 9.61 -7.42
CA GLU A 100 -4.83 8.40 -8.26
C GLU A 100 -5.09 7.13 -7.46
N ILE A 101 -4.71 7.08 -6.18
CA ILE A 101 -4.89 5.90 -5.32
C ILE A 101 -6.29 5.87 -4.70
N ALA A 102 -6.70 6.97 -4.08
CA ALA A 102 -7.92 7.02 -3.28
C ALA A 102 -9.10 7.71 -3.99
N GLY A 103 -8.83 8.36 -5.11
CA GLY A 103 -9.76 9.24 -5.79
C GLY A 103 -9.62 10.71 -5.35
N PRO A 104 -10.20 11.64 -6.12
CA PRO A 104 -10.15 13.06 -5.81
C PRO A 104 -10.88 13.34 -4.49
N SER A 105 -10.43 14.37 -3.77
CA SER A 105 -11.05 14.85 -2.53
C SER A 105 -11.02 13.88 -1.33
N VAL A 106 -10.38 12.71 -1.43
CA VAL A 106 -10.15 11.86 -0.25
C VAL A 106 -9.10 12.45 0.66
N PHE A 107 -8.02 12.95 0.08
CA PHE A 107 -7.01 13.71 0.80
C PHE A 107 -7.23 15.19 0.55
N SER A 108 -7.25 15.97 1.62
CA SER A 108 -7.40 17.41 1.55
C SER A 108 -6.31 18.11 2.34
N GLU A 109 -5.97 19.33 1.92
CA GLU A 109 -4.97 20.16 2.62
C GLU A 109 -3.61 19.46 2.77
N VAL A 110 -3.24 18.59 1.81
CA VAL A 110 -1.99 17.85 1.87
C VAL A 110 -0.82 18.79 1.64
N SER A 111 0.14 18.79 2.56
CA SER A 111 1.35 19.62 2.44
C SER A 111 2.60 18.87 2.89
N LEU A 112 3.73 19.22 2.27
CA LEU A 112 5.05 18.68 2.58
C LEU A 112 5.88 19.76 3.27
N LEU A 113 6.05 19.66 4.57
CA LEU A 113 6.78 20.63 5.38
C LEU A 113 8.23 20.17 5.60
N SER A 114 9.18 21.08 5.36
CA SER A 114 10.60 20.84 5.59
C SER A 114 11.08 21.60 6.82
N GLU A 115 11.52 20.87 7.84
CA GLU A 115 12.19 21.45 8.99
C GLU A 115 13.68 21.13 8.97
N LYS A 116 14.51 22.17 8.97
CA LYS A 116 15.97 22.03 9.07
C LYS A 116 16.42 22.44 10.47
N SER A 117 17.09 21.55 11.17
CA SER A 117 17.81 21.82 12.42
C SER A 117 19.28 21.42 12.27
N PHE A 118 20.11 21.73 13.27
CA PHE A 118 21.55 21.43 13.18
C PHE A 118 21.77 19.92 12.93
N ALA A 119 22.39 19.60 11.79
CA ALA A 119 22.66 18.24 11.28
C ALA A 119 21.43 17.34 11.06
N LYS A 120 20.20 17.86 11.03
CA LYS A 120 18.98 17.08 10.77
C LYS A 120 18.03 17.81 9.82
N LYS A 121 17.49 17.08 8.84
CA LYS A 121 16.37 17.50 8.02
C LYS A 121 15.21 16.56 8.28
N LYS A 122 14.03 17.10 8.57
CA LYS A 122 12.80 16.33 8.78
C LYS A 122 11.79 16.79 7.75
N TRP A 123 11.20 15.82 7.06
CA TRP A 123 10.03 16.04 6.23
C TRP A 123 8.79 15.57 7.02
N THR A 124 7.77 16.41 7.05
CA THR A 124 6.48 16.09 7.64
C THR A 124 5.43 16.19 6.54
N ILE A 125 4.62 15.14 6.38
CA ILE A 125 3.42 15.18 5.55
C ILE A 125 2.26 15.50 6.48
N GLU A 126 1.53 16.57 6.18
CA GLU A 126 0.28 16.93 6.86
C GLU A 126 -0.86 16.83 5.86
N GLY A 127 -2.08 16.58 6.34
CA GLY A 127 -3.28 16.47 5.53
C GLY A 127 -4.48 15.99 6.35
N LYS A 128 -5.68 16.07 5.77
CA LYS A 128 -6.95 15.57 6.33
C LYS A 128 -7.57 14.54 5.41
#